data_AF-A0A087RU38-F1
#
_entry.id   AF-A0A087RU38-F1
#
_cell.length_a   1.000
_cell.length_b   1.000
_cell.length_c   1.000
_cell.angle_alpha   90.00
_cell.angle_beta   90.00
_cell.angle_gamma   90.00
#
_symmetry.space_group_name_H-M   'P 1'
#
loop_
_entity.id
_entity.type
_entity.pdbx_description
1 polymer ?
#
loop_
_entity_poly.entity_id
_entity_poly.type
_entity_poly.pdbx_seq_one_letter_code
_entity_poly.pdbx_strand_id
1 'polypeptide(L)'
;DNYNILLLATSGAGKSVTAKVILTRLMKKYPDCLVYIIDPQGEYDSITQYLDILSIRVTQQKELGFDPFKLFESNDAAEILGDITRAKDTVRKEFRALASKAKSVFELYGIVSDEAKQYLKDLVEGHISDILKGDSTKMSERAVISLRGTYGQDESVAMLLLLALGKIWKKILEKPPRTPKILLIDEGWMLFKMPSAGKFLDRFLTKDYRLRIQITPSREELKIFSTTPMENI
;
A
#
# COMPACT_ATOMS: atom_id res chain seq x y z
N ASP A 1 5.77 22.75 -1.98
CA ASP A 1 6.65 21.70 -2.52
C ASP A 1 6.31 20.34 -1.93
N ASN A 2 6.19 19.34 -2.81
CA ASN A 2 5.91 17.94 -2.50
C ASN A 2 7.25 17.19 -2.35
N TYR A 3 7.38 16.33 -1.34
CA TYR A 3 8.61 15.58 -1.04
C TYR A 3 8.54 14.10 -1.43
N ASN A 4 7.54 13.73 -2.24
CA ASN A 4 7.43 12.40 -2.81
C ASN A 4 8.62 12.13 -3.75
N ILE A 5 9.22 10.94 -3.62
CA ILE A 5 10.33 10.50 -4.46
C ILE A 5 9.81 9.43 -5.41
N LEU A 6 10.01 9.63 -6.70
CA LEU A 6 9.80 8.60 -7.73
C LEU A 6 11.16 8.04 -8.14
N LEU A 7 11.37 6.75 -7.92
CA LEU A 7 12.57 6.03 -8.38
C LEU A 7 12.21 5.21 -9.63
N LEU A 8 12.75 5.62 -10.78
CA LEU A 8 12.63 4.91 -12.05
C LEU A 8 13.99 4.34 -12.44
N ALA A 9 14.04 3.04 -12.71
CA ALA A 9 15.21 2.38 -13.26
C ALA A 9 14.79 1.09 -13.98
N THR A 10 15.61 0.62 -14.91
CA THR A 10 15.44 -0.71 -15.51
C THR A 10 15.70 -1.82 -14.48
N SER A 11 15.18 -3.03 -14.73
CA SER A 11 15.46 -4.18 -13.88
C SER A 11 16.97 -4.43 -13.76
N GLY A 12 17.45 -4.67 -12.55
CA GLY A 12 18.88 -4.87 -12.26
C GLY A 12 19.72 -3.59 -12.12
N ALA A 13 19.20 -2.40 -12.42
CA ALA A 13 19.94 -1.13 -12.35
C ALA A 13 20.14 -0.59 -10.91
N GLY A 14 19.85 -1.37 -9.88
CA GLY A 14 20.08 -1.00 -8.48
C GLY A 14 18.96 -0.19 -7.82
N LYS A 15 17.74 -0.15 -8.40
CA LYS A 15 16.56 0.53 -7.80
C LYS A 15 16.36 0.15 -6.33
N SER A 16 16.29 -1.14 -6.04
CA SER A 16 16.04 -1.67 -4.69
C SER A 16 17.20 -1.40 -3.75
N VAL A 17 18.45 -1.40 -4.24
CA VAL A 17 19.62 -1.04 -3.43
C VAL A 17 19.52 0.42 -3.00
N THR A 18 19.29 1.32 -3.95
CA THR A 18 19.12 2.76 -3.68
C THR A 18 17.98 3.00 -2.69
N ALA A 19 16.83 2.37 -2.89
CA ALA A 19 15.68 2.48 -2.00
C ALA A 19 16.01 2.01 -0.57
N LYS A 20 16.73 0.89 -0.42
CA LYS A 20 17.17 0.36 0.89
C LYS A 20 18.12 1.30 1.62
N VAL A 21 19.09 1.95 0.94
CA VAL A 21 19.98 2.89 1.64
C VAL A 21 19.24 4.17 2.03
N ILE A 22 18.36 4.69 1.16
CA ILE A 22 17.52 5.85 1.49
C ILE A 22 16.67 5.55 2.72
N LEU A 23 15.96 4.42 2.72
CA LEU A 23 15.14 3.97 3.84
C LEU A 23 15.96 3.89 5.14
N THR A 24 17.12 3.22 5.09
CA THR A 24 17.99 3.05 6.27
C THR A 24 18.46 4.39 6.83
N ARG A 25 18.89 5.32 5.96
CA ARG A 25 19.31 6.67 6.38
C ARG A 25 18.15 7.45 7.00
N LEU A 26 16.95 7.35 6.44
CA LEU A 26 15.76 8.03 6.96
C LEU A 26 15.34 7.48 8.33
N MET A 27 15.35 6.16 8.51
CA MET A 27 15.05 5.54 9.79
C MET A 27 16.06 5.93 10.88
N LYS A 28 17.35 6.03 10.53
CA LYS A 28 18.38 6.55 11.45
C LYS A 28 18.16 8.01 11.82
N LYS A 29 17.76 8.84 10.85
CA LYS A 29 17.49 10.26 11.07
C LYS A 29 16.23 10.50 11.91
N TYR A 30 15.23 9.65 11.76
CA TYR A 30 13.93 9.75 12.41
C TYR A 30 13.61 8.46 13.18
N PRO A 31 14.16 8.28 14.40
CA PRO A 31 13.99 7.03 15.15
C PRO A 31 12.51 6.72 15.46
N ASP A 32 11.67 7.74 15.66
CA ASP A 32 10.23 7.56 15.94
C ASP A 32 9.37 7.48 14.67
N CYS A 33 9.97 7.27 13.50
CA CYS A 33 9.22 7.20 12.25
C CYS A 33 8.37 5.92 12.16
N LEU A 34 7.19 6.09 11.56
CA LEU A 34 6.42 4.98 11.02
C LEU A 34 7.03 4.56 9.70
N VAL A 35 7.12 3.25 9.45
CA VAL A 35 7.71 2.71 8.23
C VAL A 35 6.81 1.64 7.66
N TYR A 36 6.39 1.83 6.43
CA TYR A 36 5.60 0.85 5.71
C TYR A 36 6.20 0.59 4.35
N ILE A 37 6.32 -0.69 4.01
CA ILE A 37 6.80 -1.15 2.72
C ILE A 37 5.75 -2.08 2.13
N ILE A 38 5.30 -1.80 0.92
CA ILE A 38 4.51 -2.76 0.14
C ILE A 38 5.44 -3.39 -0.88
N ASP A 39 5.61 -4.70 -0.79
CA ASP A 39 6.64 -5.44 -1.50
C ASP A 39 6.04 -6.64 -2.25
N PRO A 40 5.65 -6.46 -3.52
CA PRO A 40 5.05 -7.54 -4.29
C PRO A 40 5.97 -8.75 -4.50
N GLN A 41 7.28 -8.53 -4.56
CA GLN A 41 8.26 -9.57 -4.92
C GLN A 41 9.00 -10.18 -3.71
N GLY A 42 8.92 -9.55 -2.53
CA GLY A 42 9.59 -10.00 -1.31
C GLY A 42 11.07 -9.63 -1.24
N GLU A 43 11.54 -8.62 -1.99
CA GLU A 43 12.94 -8.19 -1.99
C GLU A 43 13.39 -7.56 -0.66
N TYR A 44 12.44 -7.01 0.11
CA TYR A 44 12.68 -6.31 1.37
C TYR A 44 12.61 -7.25 2.59
N ASP A 45 12.22 -8.51 2.43
CA ASP A 45 12.28 -9.51 3.51
C ASP A 45 13.68 -9.58 4.13
N SER A 46 14.72 -9.43 3.31
CA SER A 46 16.14 -9.46 3.70
C SER A 46 16.57 -8.38 4.72
N ILE A 47 15.87 -7.25 4.80
CA ILE A 47 16.26 -6.12 5.68
C ILE A 47 15.39 -6.02 6.94
N THR A 48 14.35 -6.85 7.06
CA THR A 48 13.35 -6.76 8.13
C THR A 48 13.95 -6.93 9.52
N GLN A 49 14.77 -7.97 9.72
CA GLN A 49 15.47 -8.21 10.98
C GLN A 49 16.47 -7.10 11.31
N TYR A 50 17.22 -6.63 10.32
CA TYR A 50 18.26 -5.61 10.53
C TYR A 50 17.68 -4.24 10.91
N LEU A 51 16.52 -3.88 10.36
CA LEU A 51 15.87 -2.59 10.59
C LEU A 51 14.75 -2.64 11.65
N ASP A 52 14.54 -3.79 12.30
CA ASP A 52 13.45 -4.01 13.24
C ASP A 52 12.08 -3.64 12.63
N ILE A 53 11.79 -4.25 11.48
CA ILE A 53 10.55 -4.10 10.72
C ILE A 53 9.83 -5.44 10.70
N LEU A 54 8.55 -5.47 11.08
CA LEU A 54 7.75 -6.69 11.05
C LEU A 54 7.45 -7.12 9.61
N SER A 55 7.82 -8.34 9.20
CA SER A 55 7.37 -8.90 7.92
C SER A 55 5.98 -9.52 8.06
N ILE A 56 5.06 -9.10 7.19
CA ILE A 56 3.69 -9.60 7.07
C ILE A 56 3.55 -10.16 5.66
N ARG A 57 3.65 -11.48 5.52
CA ARG A 57 3.42 -12.16 4.23
C ARG A 57 1.95 -12.50 4.07
N VAL A 58 1.27 -11.85 3.12
CA VAL A 58 -0.19 -11.95 2.96
C VAL A 58 -0.67 -13.39 2.78
N THR A 59 0.06 -14.21 2.03
CA THR A 59 -0.26 -15.63 1.78
C THR A 59 -0.23 -16.52 3.02
N GLN A 60 0.38 -16.07 4.11
CA GLN A 60 0.54 -16.82 5.36
C GLN A 60 -0.32 -16.25 6.50
N GLN A 61 -1.15 -15.25 6.20
CA GLN A 61 -1.91 -14.53 7.20
C GLN A 61 -3.40 -14.73 6.98
N LYS A 62 -4.15 -14.62 8.07
CA LYS A 62 -5.60 -14.53 8.06
C LYS A 62 -6.01 -13.25 8.77
N GLU A 63 -7.23 -12.81 8.51
CA GLU A 63 -7.86 -11.69 9.22
C GLU A 63 -7.02 -10.40 9.19
N LEU A 64 -6.48 -10.07 8.02
CA LEU A 64 -5.63 -8.89 7.83
C LEU A 64 -6.41 -7.56 7.89
N GLY A 65 -7.74 -7.61 7.92
CA GLY A 65 -8.62 -6.45 7.93
C GLY A 65 -8.61 -5.72 6.60
N PHE A 66 -8.50 -6.47 5.49
CA PHE A 66 -8.43 -5.90 4.13
C PHE A 66 -9.80 -5.57 3.51
N ASP A 67 -10.89 -5.65 4.28
CA ASP A 67 -12.22 -5.27 3.79
C ASP A 67 -12.25 -3.81 3.25
N PRO A 68 -12.64 -3.58 1.98
CA PRO A 68 -12.66 -2.24 1.39
C PRO A 68 -13.50 -1.22 2.16
N PHE A 69 -14.66 -1.61 2.73
CA PHE A 69 -15.52 -0.68 3.49
C PHE A 69 -14.91 -0.26 4.82
N LYS A 70 -13.92 -1.01 5.33
CA LYS A 70 -13.16 -0.63 6.54
C LYS A 70 -11.94 0.23 6.26
N LEU A 71 -11.54 0.34 5.00
CA LEU A 71 -10.31 0.99 4.53
C LEU A 71 -10.58 2.28 3.76
N PHE A 72 -11.70 2.35 3.06
CA PHE A 72 -12.06 3.46 2.17
C PHE A 72 -13.47 3.97 2.50
N GLU A 73 -13.78 5.18 2.03
CA GLU A 73 -15.15 5.71 2.05
C GLU A 73 -16.08 4.77 1.27
N SER A 74 -17.34 4.64 1.68
CA SER A 74 -18.28 3.67 1.11
C SER A 74 -18.37 3.72 -0.43
N ASN A 75 -18.40 4.92 -1.01
CA ASN A 75 -18.45 5.08 -2.46
C ASN A 75 -17.17 4.60 -3.15
N ASP A 76 -16.00 4.87 -2.56
CA ASP A 76 -14.72 4.40 -3.09
C ASP A 76 -14.62 2.88 -2.94
N ALA A 77 -15.06 2.32 -1.81
CA ALA A 77 -15.13 0.88 -1.60
C ALA A 77 -15.98 0.18 -2.66
N ALA A 78 -17.13 0.76 -3.04
CA ALA A 78 -17.97 0.23 -4.11
C ALA A 78 -17.31 0.28 -5.49
N GLU A 79 -16.57 1.35 -5.81
CA GLU A 79 -15.80 1.43 -7.06
C GLU A 79 -14.67 0.39 -7.10
N ILE A 80 -13.94 0.25 -6.00
CA ILE A 80 -12.85 -0.72 -5.83
C ILE A 80 -13.40 -2.14 -5.99
N LEU A 81 -14.54 -2.46 -5.36
CA LEU A 81 -15.20 -3.75 -5.54
C LEU A 81 -15.61 -3.98 -7.00
N GLY A 82 -16.16 -2.95 -7.66
CA GLY A 82 -16.49 -3.03 -9.08
C GLY A 82 -15.29 -3.39 -9.97
N ASP A 83 -14.11 -2.83 -9.66
CA ASP A 83 -12.87 -3.13 -10.37
C ASP A 83 -12.35 -4.53 -10.05
N ILE A 84 -12.29 -4.90 -8.77
CA ILE A 84 -11.84 -6.21 -8.29
C ILE A 84 -12.67 -7.33 -8.95
N THR A 85 -14.00 -7.18 -8.95
CA THR A 85 -14.89 -8.22 -9.46
C THR A 85 -15.16 -8.11 -10.96
N ARG A 86 -14.58 -7.11 -11.63
CA ARG A 86 -14.88 -6.78 -13.04
C ARG A 86 -16.40 -6.69 -13.31
N ALA A 87 -17.12 -6.08 -12.38
CA ALA A 87 -18.57 -5.96 -12.46
C ALA A 87 -18.97 -5.11 -13.68
N LYS A 88 -20.06 -5.53 -14.36
CA LYS A 88 -20.70 -4.72 -15.39
C LYS A 88 -21.36 -3.47 -14.79
N ASP A 89 -21.64 -2.47 -15.63
CA ASP A 89 -22.13 -1.16 -15.17
C ASP A 89 -23.41 -1.22 -14.34
N THR A 90 -24.35 -2.12 -14.66
CA THR A 90 -25.58 -2.27 -13.89
C THR A 90 -25.30 -2.71 -12.45
N VAL A 91 -24.41 -3.69 -12.28
CA VAL A 91 -23.98 -4.18 -10.97
C VAL A 91 -23.15 -3.13 -10.24
N ARG A 92 -22.26 -2.41 -10.93
CA ARG A 92 -21.52 -1.28 -10.33
C ARG A 92 -22.45 -0.18 -9.82
N LYS A 93 -23.52 0.15 -10.56
CA LYS A 93 -24.54 1.12 -10.11
C LYS A 93 -25.24 0.63 -8.84
N GLU A 94 -25.56 -0.66 -8.79
CA GLU A 94 -26.16 -1.26 -7.60
C GLU A 94 -25.21 -1.22 -6.39
N PHE A 95 -23.94 -1.61 -6.55
CA PHE A 95 -22.92 -1.51 -5.50
C PHE A 95 -22.86 -0.09 -4.92
N ARG A 96 -22.78 0.93 -5.78
CA ARG A 96 -22.77 2.34 -5.35
C ARG A 96 -24.04 2.76 -4.62
N ALA A 97 -25.21 2.36 -5.13
CA ALA A 97 -26.50 2.72 -4.56
C ALA A 97 -26.70 2.14 -3.14
N LEU A 98 -26.10 0.99 -2.86
CA LEU A 98 -26.20 0.29 -1.58
C LEU A 98 -24.98 0.51 -0.67
N ALA A 99 -23.92 1.14 -1.17
CA ALA A 99 -22.66 1.29 -0.45
C ALA A 99 -22.79 1.95 0.93
N SER A 100 -23.59 3.01 1.04
CA SER A 100 -23.78 3.72 2.31
C SER A 100 -24.53 2.90 3.38
N LYS A 101 -25.17 1.80 2.97
CA LYS A 101 -25.93 0.90 3.86
C LYS A 101 -25.09 -0.27 4.37
N ALA A 102 -23.87 -0.45 3.87
CA ALA A 102 -22.98 -1.54 4.24
C ALA A 102 -21.71 -1.01 4.93
N LYS A 103 -21.25 -1.73 5.96
CA LYS A 103 -19.98 -1.48 6.66
C LYS A 103 -18.89 -2.50 6.31
N SER A 104 -19.23 -3.50 5.50
CA SER A 104 -18.34 -4.57 5.05
C SER A 104 -18.80 -5.13 3.72
N VAL A 105 -17.90 -5.82 3.01
CA VAL A 105 -18.28 -6.55 1.77
C VAL A 105 -19.29 -7.66 2.08
N PHE A 106 -19.22 -8.24 3.28
CA PHE A 106 -20.14 -9.27 3.77
C PHE A 106 -21.56 -8.72 3.96
N GLU A 107 -21.70 -7.51 4.50
CA GLU A 107 -22.99 -6.83 4.60
C GLU A 107 -23.54 -6.44 3.23
N LEU A 108 -22.68 -5.91 2.34
CA LEU A 108 -23.08 -5.59 0.98
C LEU A 108 -23.62 -6.83 0.25
N TYR A 109 -22.94 -7.97 0.37
CA TYR A 109 -23.37 -9.26 -0.19
C TYR A 109 -24.77 -9.67 0.27
N GLY A 110 -25.14 -9.37 1.52
CA GLY A 110 -26.46 -9.68 2.07
C GLY A 110 -27.61 -8.82 1.53
N ILE A 111 -27.31 -7.64 0.99
CA ILE A 111 -28.34 -6.64 0.58
C ILE A 111 -28.43 -6.42 -0.93
N VAL A 112 -27.47 -6.90 -1.72
CA VAL A 112 -27.49 -6.81 -3.19
C VAL A 112 -28.36 -7.90 -3.82
N SER A 113 -28.74 -7.68 -5.08
CA SER A 113 -29.47 -8.63 -5.92
C SER A 113 -28.71 -9.94 -6.12
N ASP A 114 -29.41 -11.01 -6.48
CA ASP A 114 -28.80 -12.32 -6.72
C ASP A 114 -27.82 -12.33 -7.90
N GLU A 115 -28.03 -11.45 -8.88
CA GLU A 115 -27.07 -11.20 -9.97
C GLU A 115 -25.77 -10.60 -9.42
N ALA A 116 -25.88 -9.54 -8.62
CA ALA A 116 -24.73 -8.86 -8.01
C ALA A 116 -23.97 -9.76 -7.02
N LYS A 117 -24.66 -10.65 -6.30
CA LYS A 117 -24.03 -11.66 -5.43
C LYS A 117 -23.05 -12.54 -6.18
N GLN A 118 -23.30 -12.89 -7.44
CA GLN A 118 -22.39 -13.74 -8.20
C GLN A 118 -21.00 -13.11 -8.37
N TYR A 119 -20.92 -11.77 -8.45
CA TYR A 119 -19.66 -11.04 -8.56
C TYR A 119 -18.89 -10.99 -7.23
N LEU A 120 -19.60 -10.89 -6.10
CA LEU A 120 -19.01 -10.79 -4.77
C LEU A 120 -18.72 -12.17 -4.13
N LYS A 121 -19.24 -13.25 -4.70
CA LYS A 121 -19.19 -14.59 -4.10
C LYS A 121 -17.78 -15.04 -3.74
N ASP A 122 -16.81 -14.88 -4.64
CA ASP A 122 -15.42 -15.28 -4.37
C ASP A 122 -14.76 -14.45 -3.25
N LEU A 123 -15.12 -13.16 -3.12
CA LEU A 123 -14.64 -12.31 -2.04
C LEU A 123 -15.21 -12.70 -0.67
N VAL A 124 -16.43 -13.25 -0.64
CA VAL A 124 -17.16 -13.57 0.60
C VAL A 124 -16.98 -15.02 1.02
N GLU A 125 -16.96 -15.95 0.07
CA GLU A 125 -16.94 -17.39 0.28
C GLU A 125 -15.65 -18.06 -0.22
N GLY A 126 -14.89 -17.38 -1.07
CA GLY A 126 -13.68 -17.93 -1.70
C GLY A 126 -12.42 -17.80 -0.86
N HIS A 127 -11.28 -18.13 -1.48
CA HIS A 127 -9.98 -18.24 -0.80
C HIS A 127 -9.49 -16.93 -0.16
N ILE A 128 -9.91 -15.78 -0.70
CA ILE A 128 -9.49 -14.47 -0.22
C ILE A 128 -10.36 -13.93 0.93
N SER A 129 -11.51 -14.55 1.20
CA SER A 129 -12.46 -14.10 2.24
C SER A 129 -11.80 -13.94 3.61
N ASP A 130 -10.91 -14.86 3.99
CA ASP A 130 -10.26 -14.85 5.29
C ASP A 130 -9.35 -13.62 5.50
N ILE A 131 -8.71 -13.09 4.45
CA ILE A 131 -7.84 -11.91 4.61
C ILE A 131 -8.64 -10.60 4.70
N LEU A 132 -9.88 -10.57 4.20
CA LEU A 132 -10.76 -9.39 4.28
C LEU A 132 -11.27 -9.18 5.71
N LYS A 133 -11.49 -10.26 6.45
CA LYS A 133 -11.92 -10.26 7.86
C LYS A 133 -10.86 -9.64 8.78
N GLY A 134 -11.20 -9.40 10.04
CA GLY A 134 -10.28 -8.87 11.05
C GLY A 134 -10.32 -7.35 11.24
N ASP A 135 -9.38 -6.86 12.06
CA ASP A 135 -9.24 -5.45 12.43
C ASP A 135 -8.32 -4.71 11.45
N SER A 136 -8.87 -3.69 10.76
CA SER A 136 -8.10 -2.90 9.80
C SER A 136 -7.06 -1.99 10.46
N THR A 137 -7.16 -1.70 11.76
CA THR A 137 -6.23 -0.81 12.49
C THR A 137 -5.02 -1.54 13.11
N LYS A 138 -5.14 -2.86 13.27
CA LYS A 138 -4.09 -3.70 13.87
C LYS A 138 -2.94 -3.92 12.87
N MET A 139 -1.83 -3.23 13.11
CA MET A 139 -0.56 -3.37 12.41
C MET A 139 0.56 -2.73 13.23
N SER A 140 1.78 -3.29 13.16
CA SER A 140 2.98 -2.66 13.71
C SER A 140 3.20 -1.27 13.10
N GLU A 141 3.86 -0.37 13.83
CA GLU A 141 4.27 0.95 13.31
C GLU A 141 5.37 0.85 12.25
N ARG A 142 6.07 -0.28 12.22
CA ARG A 142 7.05 -0.65 11.21
C ARG A 142 6.69 -2.01 10.62
N ALA A 143 6.29 -2.03 9.36
CA ALA A 143 5.90 -3.27 8.68
C ALA A 143 6.29 -3.32 7.20
N VAL A 144 6.66 -4.51 6.73
CA VAL A 144 6.72 -4.88 5.32
C VAL A 144 5.51 -5.77 5.04
N ILE A 145 4.66 -5.38 4.10
CA ILE A 145 3.57 -6.20 3.57
C ILE A 145 4.08 -6.86 2.29
N SER A 146 4.44 -8.13 2.38
CA SER A 146 4.88 -8.92 1.25
C SER A 146 3.69 -9.58 0.56
N LEU A 147 3.56 -9.36 -0.75
CA LEU A 147 2.59 -10.06 -1.61
C LEU A 147 3.25 -11.24 -2.33
N ARG A 148 4.46 -11.64 -1.92
CA ARG A 148 5.17 -12.73 -2.57
C ARG A 148 4.35 -14.03 -2.48
N GLY A 149 4.18 -14.67 -3.63
CA GLY A 149 3.45 -15.93 -3.76
C GLY A 149 1.93 -15.76 -3.73
N THR A 150 1.40 -14.53 -3.77
CA THR A 150 -0.04 -14.32 -3.97
C THR A 150 -0.44 -14.78 -5.38
N TYR A 151 -1.59 -15.43 -5.47
CA TYR A 151 -2.04 -16.22 -6.62
C TYR A 151 -1.90 -15.54 -8.00
N GLY A 152 -1.07 -16.13 -8.86
CA GLY A 152 -1.33 -16.49 -10.27
C GLY A 152 -1.69 -15.45 -11.35
N GLN A 153 -2.19 -14.26 -11.01
CA GLN A 153 -2.55 -13.22 -11.98
C GLN A 153 -2.25 -11.82 -11.42
N ASP A 154 -1.78 -10.94 -12.31
CA ASP A 154 -1.36 -9.57 -12.02
C ASP A 154 -2.42 -8.73 -11.29
N GLU A 155 -3.70 -9.00 -11.54
CA GLU A 155 -4.82 -8.26 -11.02
C GLU A 155 -5.11 -8.54 -9.54
N SER A 156 -4.91 -9.80 -9.11
CA SER A 156 -4.99 -10.16 -7.68
C SER A 156 -3.94 -9.42 -6.88
N VAL A 157 -2.73 -9.25 -7.44
CA VAL A 157 -1.66 -8.49 -6.81
C VAL A 157 -2.00 -7.00 -6.74
N ALA A 158 -2.55 -6.42 -7.82
CA ALA A 158 -2.97 -5.01 -7.83
C ALA A 158 -4.03 -4.71 -6.76
N MET A 159 -5.03 -5.58 -6.63
CA MET A 159 -6.02 -5.50 -5.55
C MET A 159 -5.34 -5.52 -4.18
N LEU A 160 -4.52 -6.54 -3.91
CA LEU A 160 -3.88 -6.68 -2.59
C LEU A 160 -2.96 -5.50 -2.27
N LEU A 161 -2.26 -4.96 -3.27
CA LEU A 161 -1.45 -3.75 -3.15
C LEU A 161 -2.32 -2.55 -2.76
N LEU A 162 -3.46 -2.35 -3.42
CA LEU A 162 -4.41 -1.28 -3.09
C LEU A 162 -4.98 -1.43 -1.68
N LEU A 163 -5.39 -2.63 -1.28
CA LEU A 163 -5.94 -2.89 0.06
C LEU A 163 -4.86 -2.71 1.16
N ALA A 164 -3.64 -3.19 0.92
CA ALA A 164 -2.50 -2.95 1.80
C ALA A 164 -2.22 -1.45 1.95
N LEU A 165 -2.25 -0.71 0.85
CA LEU A 165 -2.10 0.75 0.84
C LEU A 165 -3.20 1.45 1.65
N GLY A 166 -4.46 1.02 1.49
CA GLY A 166 -5.60 1.50 2.28
C GLY A 166 -5.40 1.27 3.78
N LYS A 167 -4.96 0.07 4.17
CA LYS A 167 -4.67 -0.27 5.57
C LYS A 167 -3.56 0.58 6.16
N ILE A 168 -2.45 0.70 5.43
CA ILE A 168 -1.32 1.56 5.82
C ILE A 168 -1.76 3.02 5.96
N TRP A 169 -2.59 3.50 5.03
CA TRP A 169 -3.08 4.87 5.07
C TRP A 169 -3.88 5.16 6.33
N LYS A 170 -4.83 4.29 6.67
CA LYS A 170 -5.59 4.42 7.92
C LYS A 170 -4.66 4.49 9.13
N LYS A 171 -3.61 3.66 9.15
CA LYS A 171 -2.61 3.67 10.22
C LYS A 171 -1.79 4.96 10.30
N ILE A 172 -1.44 5.51 9.13
CA ILE A 172 -0.76 6.80 9.00
C ILE A 172 -1.63 7.93 9.57
N LEU A 173 -2.95 7.91 9.29
CA LEU A 173 -3.90 8.91 9.75
C LEU A 173 -4.15 8.87 11.27
N GLU A 174 -3.98 7.71 11.91
CA GLU A 174 -4.07 7.58 13.37
C GLU A 174 -2.94 8.32 14.11
N LYS A 175 -1.85 8.69 13.43
CA LYS A 175 -0.69 9.35 14.04
C LYS A 175 -0.68 10.86 13.84
N PRO A 176 -0.21 11.64 14.83
CA PRO A 176 -0.10 13.09 14.71
C PRO A 176 0.65 13.51 13.42
N PRO A 177 0.27 14.63 12.77
CA PRO A 177 0.90 15.08 11.52
C PRO A 177 2.43 15.23 11.62
N ARG A 178 2.94 15.65 12.78
CA ARG A 178 4.38 15.81 13.06
C ARG A 178 5.19 14.51 13.11
N THR A 179 4.53 13.36 13.27
CA THR A 179 5.21 12.05 13.33
C THR A 179 5.73 11.72 11.93
N PRO A 180 7.05 11.55 11.73
CA PRO A 180 7.58 11.15 10.44
C PRO A 180 6.98 9.82 10.00
N LYS A 181 6.57 9.74 8.74
CA LYS A 181 6.00 8.53 8.13
C LYS A 181 6.83 8.25 6.89
N ILE A 182 7.17 7.00 6.63
CA ILE A 182 7.89 6.59 5.43
C ILE A 182 7.05 5.49 4.80
N LEU A 183 6.63 5.71 3.55
CA LEU A 183 5.91 4.73 2.75
C LEU A 183 6.72 4.43 1.50
N LEU A 184 7.13 3.17 1.37
CA LEU A 184 7.77 2.65 0.17
C LEU A 184 6.77 1.72 -0.53
N ILE A 185 6.48 2.00 -1.79
CA ILE A 185 5.65 1.13 -2.62
C ILE A 185 6.55 0.60 -3.73
N ASP A 186 6.93 -0.67 -3.64
CA ASP A 186 7.67 -1.32 -4.71
C ASP A 186 6.71 -1.77 -5.82
N GLU A 187 7.16 -1.71 -7.06
CA GLU A 187 6.35 -1.99 -8.25
C GLU A 187 4.99 -1.24 -8.25
N GLY A 188 4.97 0.00 -7.75
CA GLY A 188 3.74 0.79 -7.59
C GLY A 188 2.96 1.05 -8.88
N TRP A 189 3.58 0.82 -10.06
CA TRP A 189 2.90 0.87 -11.35
C TRP A 189 1.76 -0.14 -11.47
N MET A 190 1.78 -1.23 -10.68
CA MET A 190 0.73 -2.24 -10.66
C MET A 190 -0.63 -1.65 -10.22
N LEU A 191 -0.63 -0.55 -9.45
CA LEU A 191 -1.86 0.17 -9.09
C LEU A 191 -2.57 0.78 -10.30
N PHE A 192 -1.86 1.13 -11.37
CA PHE A 192 -2.47 1.68 -12.58
C PHE A 192 -3.32 0.66 -13.34
N LYS A 193 -3.24 -0.63 -13.00
CA LYS A 193 -4.16 -1.66 -13.52
C LYS A 193 -5.57 -1.53 -12.96
N MET A 194 -5.77 -0.77 -11.87
CA MET A 194 -7.06 -0.52 -11.24
C MET A 194 -7.50 0.93 -11.47
N PRO A 195 -8.56 1.18 -12.26
CA PRO A 195 -9.06 2.54 -12.51
C PRO A 195 -9.38 3.31 -11.22
N SER A 196 -9.99 2.65 -10.23
CA SER A 196 -10.32 3.22 -8.92
C SER A 196 -9.09 3.65 -8.09
N ALA A 197 -7.92 3.04 -8.33
CA ALA A 197 -6.70 3.41 -7.61
C ALA A 197 -6.24 4.83 -7.93
N GLY A 198 -6.57 5.39 -9.11
CA GLY A 198 -6.17 6.75 -9.50
C GLY A 198 -6.68 7.82 -8.54
N LYS A 199 -7.97 7.76 -8.16
CA LYS A 199 -8.57 8.68 -7.16
C LYS A 199 -7.90 8.54 -5.80
N PHE A 200 -7.52 7.31 -5.44
CA PHE A 200 -6.86 7.06 -4.16
C PHE A 200 -5.41 7.57 -4.17
N LEU A 201 -4.65 7.28 -5.23
CA LEU A 201 -3.29 7.77 -5.44
C LEU A 201 -3.23 9.30 -5.45
N ASP A 202 -4.20 9.97 -6.07
CA ASP A 202 -4.27 11.43 -6.06
C ASP A 202 -4.30 11.99 -4.62
N ARG A 203 -4.97 11.33 -3.68
CA ARG A 203 -4.98 11.72 -2.27
C ARG A 203 -3.59 11.63 -1.61
N PHE A 204 -2.74 10.68 -2.00
CA PHE A 204 -1.34 10.59 -1.53
C PHE A 204 -0.44 11.66 -2.12
N LEU A 205 -0.73 12.08 -3.36
CA LEU A 205 0.12 12.98 -4.11
C LEU A 205 -0.20 14.45 -3.85
N THR A 206 -1.43 14.78 -3.42
CA THR A 206 -1.92 16.16 -3.37
C THR A 206 -2.20 16.74 -1.97
N LYS A 207 -2.39 15.95 -0.90
CA LYS A 207 -2.72 16.49 0.44
C LYS A 207 -1.67 16.27 1.54
N ASP A 208 -1.40 17.36 2.27
CA ASP A 208 -0.92 17.61 3.66
C ASP A 208 0.08 16.70 4.41
N TYR A 209 0.49 15.55 3.88
CA TYR A 209 1.48 14.69 4.52
C TYR A 209 2.87 15.02 3.99
N ARG A 210 3.39 16.17 4.44
CA ARG A 210 4.72 16.67 4.07
C ARG A 210 5.81 15.75 4.65
N LEU A 211 6.19 14.76 3.87
CA LEU A 211 7.28 13.84 4.19
C LEU A 211 8.61 14.56 3.97
N ARG A 212 9.02 15.47 4.87
CA ARG A 212 10.27 16.24 4.72
C ARG A 212 11.49 15.32 4.67
N ILE A 213 11.86 14.89 3.48
CA ILE A 213 13.08 14.15 3.20
C ILE A 213 14.10 15.12 2.62
N GLN A 214 15.01 15.58 3.48
CA GLN A 214 16.28 16.15 3.06
C GLN A 214 17.34 15.07 3.27
N ILE A 215 17.79 14.47 2.17
CA ILE A 215 18.96 13.59 2.14
C ILE A 215 20.16 14.50 1.92
N THR A 216 20.80 14.92 3.01
CA THR A 216 22.13 15.55 2.91
C THR A 216 23.14 14.41 2.88
N PRO A 217 23.90 14.23 1.78
CA PRO A 217 24.92 13.18 1.73
C PRO A 217 25.94 13.41 2.84
N SER A 218 26.45 12.33 3.44
CA SER A 218 27.52 12.46 4.43
C SER A 218 28.79 13.02 3.78
N ARG A 219 29.72 13.60 4.55
CA ARG A 219 31.01 14.07 4.01
C ARG A 219 31.80 12.94 3.30
N GLU A 220 31.64 11.70 3.75
CA GLU A 220 32.27 10.53 3.12
C GLU A 220 31.58 10.15 1.80
N GLU A 221 30.25 10.22 1.76
CA GLU A 221 29.48 9.97 0.53
C GLU A 221 29.75 11.05 -0.52
N LEU A 222 29.86 12.33 -0.13
CA LEU A 222 30.29 13.40 -1.03
C LEU A 222 31.69 13.12 -1.58
N LYS A 223 32.62 12.61 -0.78
CA LYS A 223 33.97 12.26 -1.27
C LYS A 223 33.96 11.08 -2.25
N ILE A 224 33.07 10.11 -2.06
CA ILE A 224 33.00 8.89 -2.89
C ILE A 224 32.24 9.14 -4.20
N PHE A 225 31.17 9.94 -4.15
CA PHE A 225 30.26 10.14 -5.28
C PHE A 225 30.41 11.49 -5.99
N SER A 226 31.24 12.40 -5.47
CA SER A 226 31.56 13.64 -6.17
C SER A 226 32.48 13.36 -7.37
N THR A 227 32.06 13.83 -8.54
CA THR A 227 32.91 13.89 -9.74
C THR A 227 33.84 15.11 -9.74
N THR A 228 33.75 15.96 -8.71
CA THR A 228 34.59 17.14 -8.53
C THR A 228 35.48 16.97 -7.29
N PRO A 229 36.81 17.17 -7.36
CA PRO A 229 37.69 17.09 -6.20
C PRO A 229 37.27 18.09 -5.12
N MET A 230 36.94 17.61 -3.92
CA MET A 230 36.50 18.41 -2.77
C MET A 230 37.68 19.10 -2.04
N GLU A 231 38.69 19.57 -2.77
CA GLU A 231 39.85 20.25 -2.17
C GLU A 231 39.66 21.78 -2.01
N ASN A 232 38.60 22.36 -2.55
CA ASN A 232 38.37 23.83 -2.51
C ASN A 232 36.96 24.23 -2.04
N ILE A 233 36.47 23.65 -0.93
CA ILE A 233 35.33 24.21 -0.15
C ILE A 233 35.68 24.18 1.33
#